data_AF-A0A7W9X1N1-F1
#
_entry.id   AF-A0A7W9X1N1-F1
#
_cell.length_a   1.000
_cell.length_b   1.000
_cell.length_c   1.000
_cell.angle_alpha   90.00
_cell.angle_beta   90.00
_cell.angle_gamma   90.00
#
_symmetry.space_group_name_H-M   'P 1'
#
loop_
_entity.id
_entity.type
_entity.pdbx_description
1 polymer ?
#
loop_
_entity_poly.entity_id
_entity_poly.type
_entity_poly.pdbx_seq_one_letter_code
_entity_poly.pdbx_strand_id
1 'polypeptide(L)'
;MPALSFLRLSPAVKGGYDAPSSACHFLRMPMKRFLLCLSLTIASTAYAGELEDANALFEKKDYAGALKLYTKLANAGNPQAQQQLGQMYWYGEAGTVDEAAAKALFEKSAAKGNKVAAQSLVVMEERVTKRAEIDYWIKGYDGAELQSGEYRCPSPRIPAVSKVNDEIDRVNKLVTGWQDCYNKMVTNLNAQSPLTKKIPADIAKLMNKQEADASAAYLEQVRQNIAEGAKVNSKMILADFAAWRNATEAFINQHNAVVKKASN
;
A
#
# COMPACT_ATOMS: atom_id res chain seq x y z
N MET A 1 58.44 -44.71 -2.61
CA MET A 1 59.29 -44.54 -1.41
C MET A 1 58.38 -44.32 -0.20
N PRO A 2 58.70 -44.94 0.95
CA PRO A 2 57.78 -45.64 1.87
C PRO A 2 57.42 -44.76 3.11
N ALA A 3 56.68 -45.14 4.15
CA ALA A 3 56.39 -46.42 4.84
C ALA A 3 55.05 -46.25 5.61
N LEU A 4 54.11 -47.18 5.80
CA LEU A 4 54.10 -48.57 6.30
C LEU A 4 54.74 -48.79 7.69
N SER A 5 53.90 -48.93 8.71
CA SER A 5 54.03 -49.92 9.81
C SER A 5 52.72 -49.91 10.62
N PHE A 6 51.84 -50.91 10.50
CA PHE A 6 51.84 -52.28 11.05
C PHE A 6 51.52 -52.40 12.55
N LEU A 7 50.35 -53.02 12.78
CA LEU A 7 50.03 -54.11 13.74
C LEU A 7 50.43 -53.95 15.23
N ARG A 8 49.44 -54.13 16.12
CA ARG A 8 49.21 -55.43 16.79
C ARG A 8 47.95 -55.46 17.66
N LEU A 9 47.34 -56.65 17.64
CA LEU A 9 46.21 -57.13 18.44
C LEU A 9 46.68 -57.73 19.78
N SER A 10 45.71 -57.78 20.72
CA SER A 10 45.52 -58.74 21.84
C SER A 10 46.26 -58.48 23.18
N PRO A 11 45.81 -59.08 24.32
CA PRO A 11 44.55 -59.77 24.65
C PRO A 11 43.89 -59.33 26.00
N ALA A 12 42.79 -60.01 26.32
CA ALA A 12 41.94 -59.94 27.52
C ALA A 12 42.64 -60.09 28.88
N VAL A 13 42.01 -59.50 29.91
CA VAL A 13 42.20 -59.85 31.33
C VAL A 13 40.83 -60.03 31.99
N LYS A 14 40.62 -61.22 32.56
CA LYS A 14 39.54 -61.54 33.52
C LYS A 14 39.96 -61.06 34.91
N GLY A 15 39.05 -60.44 35.65
CA GLY A 15 39.20 -60.18 37.08
C GLY A 15 37.83 -59.87 37.69
N GLY A 16 37.27 -60.86 38.39
CA GLY A 16 36.10 -60.65 39.24
C GLY A 16 36.54 -60.29 40.66
N TYR A 17 35.73 -59.50 41.36
CA TYR A 17 35.69 -59.44 42.83
C TYR A 17 34.30 -58.95 43.26
N ASP A 18 33.54 -59.88 43.83
CA ASP A 18 32.78 -59.83 45.07
C ASP A 18 31.98 -58.57 45.45
N ALA A 19 30.67 -58.80 45.57
CA ALA A 19 29.75 -57.95 46.30
C ALA A 19 29.93 -58.07 47.82
N PRO A 20 29.65 -57.00 48.58
CA PRO A 20 29.16 -57.13 49.94
C PRO A 20 27.70 -56.68 50.04
N SER A 21 26.89 -57.60 50.57
CA SER A 21 25.59 -57.32 51.16
C SER A 21 25.71 -56.33 52.31
N SER A 22 24.90 -55.26 52.31
CA SER A 22 24.62 -54.50 53.53
C SER A 22 23.16 -54.05 53.56
N ALA A 23 22.54 -54.54 54.63
CA ALA A 23 21.26 -54.25 55.22
C ALA A 23 20.54 -52.93 54.86
N CYS A 24 19.26 -53.12 54.55
CA CYS A 24 18.10 -52.32 54.95
C CYS A 24 18.38 -51.16 55.94
N HIS A 25 18.22 -49.92 55.47
CA HIS A 25 17.75 -48.81 56.30
C HIS A 25 16.68 -48.03 55.53
N PHE A 26 15.43 -48.31 55.88
CA PHE A 26 14.28 -47.45 55.62
C PHE A 26 14.54 -46.07 56.27
N LEU A 27 14.99 -45.10 55.47
CA LEU A 27 14.96 -43.69 55.86
C LEU A 27 13.77 -43.02 55.18
N ARG A 28 12.71 -42.94 55.98
CA ARG A 28 11.49 -42.16 55.81
C ARG A 28 11.83 -40.68 55.57
N MET A 29 11.83 -40.23 54.31
CA MET A 29 11.96 -38.80 53.99
C MET A 29 10.60 -38.08 54.17
N PRO A 30 10.56 -36.90 54.82
CA PRO A 30 9.31 -36.21 55.10
C PRO A 30 8.71 -35.56 53.84
N MET A 31 7.45 -35.92 53.61
CA MET A 31 6.54 -35.60 52.50
C MET A 31 6.13 -34.11 52.38
N LYS A 32 6.98 -33.15 52.76
CA LYS A 32 6.60 -31.74 52.95
C LYS A 32 7.29 -30.72 52.03
N ARG A 33 8.02 -31.16 51.00
CA ARG A 33 8.65 -30.24 50.01
C ARG A 33 8.22 -30.44 48.55
N PHE A 34 7.28 -31.35 48.27
CA PHE A 34 6.81 -31.62 46.90
C PHE A 34 5.61 -30.76 46.44
N LEU A 35 5.09 -29.88 47.29
CA LEU A 35 3.91 -29.05 47.02
C LEU A 35 4.22 -27.65 46.44
N LEU A 36 5.41 -27.42 45.87
CA LEU A 36 5.74 -26.12 45.26
C LEU A 36 5.91 -26.16 43.72
N CYS A 37 5.93 -27.35 43.10
CA CYS A 37 6.08 -27.47 41.64
C CYS A 37 4.77 -27.73 40.88
N LEU A 38 3.66 -28.03 41.57
CA LEU A 38 2.39 -28.37 40.91
C LEU A 38 1.47 -27.15 40.67
N SER A 39 1.76 -26.00 41.27
CA SER A 39 0.96 -24.76 41.07
C SER A 39 1.42 -23.93 39.87
N LEU A 40 2.64 -24.14 39.35
CA LEU A 40 3.18 -23.35 38.23
C LEU A 40 2.71 -23.83 36.84
N THR A 41 2.13 -25.02 36.72
CA THR A 41 1.69 -25.56 35.42
C THR A 41 0.26 -25.14 35.05
N ILE A 42 -0.58 -24.77 36.03
CA ILE A 42 -2.00 -24.46 35.81
C ILE A 42 -2.18 -23.07 35.15
N ALA A 43 -1.24 -22.14 35.36
CA ALA A 43 -1.36 -20.79 34.80
C ALA A 43 -1.11 -20.75 33.29
N SER A 44 -0.24 -21.61 32.76
CA SER A 44 0.18 -21.57 31.36
C SER A 44 -0.90 -22.04 30.38
N THR A 45 -1.75 -22.99 30.78
CA THR A 45 -2.79 -23.57 29.92
C THR A 45 -3.98 -22.62 29.71
N ALA A 46 -4.35 -21.83 30.72
CA ALA A 46 -5.45 -20.88 30.63
C ALA A 46 -5.21 -19.75 29.61
N TYR A 47 -3.97 -19.27 29.50
CA TYR A 47 -3.61 -18.21 28.55
C TYR A 47 -3.58 -18.66 27.08
N ALA A 48 -3.38 -19.96 26.83
CA ALA A 48 -3.37 -20.48 25.47
C ALA A 48 -4.78 -20.45 24.85
N GLY A 49 -5.81 -20.86 25.61
CA GLY A 49 -7.20 -20.83 25.14
C GLY A 49 -7.71 -19.40 24.86
N GLU A 50 -7.39 -18.45 25.74
CA GLU A 50 -7.79 -17.06 25.54
C GLU A 50 -7.15 -16.41 24.30
N LEU A 51 -5.94 -16.84 23.92
CA LEU A 51 -5.27 -16.35 22.72
C LEU A 51 -5.92 -16.91 21.45
N GLU A 52 -6.32 -18.18 21.47
CA GLU A 52 -7.09 -18.79 20.38
C GLU A 52 -8.45 -18.10 20.22
N ASP A 53 -9.14 -17.79 21.32
CA ASP A 53 -10.38 -17.02 21.31
C ASP A 53 -10.17 -15.63 20.70
N ALA A 54 -9.08 -14.93 21.08
CA ALA A 54 -8.73 -13.63 20.52
C ALA A 54 -8.49 -13.69 19.00
N ASN A 55 -7.75 -14.69 18.53
CA ASN A 55 -7.50 -14.93 17.11
C ASN A 55 -8.82 -15.23 16.37
N ALA A 56 -9.69 -16.05 16.94
CA ALA A 56 -10.97 -16.38 16.32
C ALA A 56 -11.91 -15.16 16.22
N LEU A 57 -11.90 -14.26 17.22
CA LEU A 57 -12.63 -12.99 17.13
C LEU A 57 -12.05 -12.10 16.03
N PHE A 58 -10.72 -12.02 15.94
CA PHE A 58 -10.03 -11.25 14.92
C PHE A 58 -10.37 -11.75 13.51
N GLU A 59 -10.30 -13.07 13.27
CA GLU A 59 -10.66 -13.70 11.99
C GLU A 59 -12.13 -13.46 11.61
N LYS A 60 -13.02 -13.39 12.60
CA LYS A 60 -14.43 -13.03 12.43
C LYS A 60 -14.66 -11.52 12.26
N LYS A 61 -13.60 -10.72 12.26
CA LYS A 61 -13.62 -9.24 12.21
C LYS A 61 -14.34 -8.59 13.40
N ASP A 62 -14.48 -9.30 14.50
CA ASP A 62 -14.87 -8.71 15.78
C ASP A 62 -13.64 -8.07 16.43
N TYR A 63 -13.21 -6.94 15.87
CA TYR A 63 -12.01 -6.24 16.33
C TYR A 63 -12.18 -5.70 17.75
N ALA A 64 -13.39 -5.32 18.17
CA ALA A 64 -13.62 -4.86 19.53
C ALA A 64 -13.42 -6.00 20.55
N GLY A 65 -13.94 -7.20 20.25
CA GLY A 65 -13.73 -8.40 21.05
C GLY A 65 -12.26 -8.82 21.08
N ALA A 66 -11.62 -8.90 19.91
CA ALA A 66 -10.21 -9.24 19.78
C ALA A 66 -9.31 -8.25 20.54
N LEU A 67 -9.57 -6.95 20.40
CA LEU A 67 -8.82 -5.88 21.09
C LEU A 67 -8.84 -6.08 22.60
N LYS A 68 -10.01 -6.40 23.17
CA LYS A 68 -10.16 -6.64 24.61
C LYS A 68 -9.31 -7.82 25.08
N LEU A 69 -9.36 -8.96 24.38
CA LEU A 69 -8.59 -10.16 24.75
C LEU A 69 -7.09 -9.98 24.53
N TYR A 70 -6.68 -9.46 23.36
CA TYR A 70 -5.28 -9.18 23.09
C TYR A 70 -4.70 -8.18 24.09
N THR A 71 -5.45 -7.14 24.48
CA THR A 71 -5.00 -6.19 25.53
C THR A 71 -4.75 -6.90 26.85
N LYS A 72 -5.71 -7.74 27.31
CA LYS A 72 -5.55 -8.52 28.54
C LYS A 72 -4.31 -9.40 28.50
N LEU A 73 -4.12 -10.16 27.42
CA LEU A 73 -3.02 -11.10 27.25
C LEU A 73 -1.66 -10.39 27.07
N ALA A 74 -1.64 -9.27 26.34
CA ALA A 74 -0.46 -8.46 26.14
C ALA A 74 0.04 -7.84 27.46
N ASN A 75 -0.90 -7.39 28.31
CA ASN A 75 -0.61 -6.90 29.67
C ASN A 75 -0.12 -8.01 30.61
N ALA A 76 -0.61 -9.24 30.45
CA ALA A 76 -0.06 -10.42 31.11
C ALA A 76 1.32 -10.85 30.56
N GLY A 77 1.81 -10.17 29.52
CA GLY A 77 3.13 -10.38 28.95
C GLY A 77 3.20 -11.47 27.90
N ASN A 78 2.08 -11.95 27.36
CA ASN A 78 2.09 -12.92 26.27
C ASN A 78 2.70 -12.27 25.01
N PRO A 79 3.83 -12.79 24.47
CA PRO A 79 4.51 -12.15 23.35
C PRO A 79 3.70 -12.22 22.05
N GLN A 80 2.91 -13.26 21.83
CA GLN A 80 2.06 -13.36 20.64
C GLN A 80 0.91 -12.35 20.70
N ALA A 81 0.26 -12.20 21.86
CA ALA A 81 -0.76 -11.17 22.05
C ALA A 81 -0.21 -9.75 21.91
N GLN A 82 1.01 -9.48 22.41
CA GLN A 82 1.68 -8.19 22.20
C GLN A 82 1.89 -7.91 20.71
N GLN A 83 2.31 -8.92 19.95
CA GLN A 83 2.51 -8.79 18.50
C GLN A 83 1.17 -8.55 17.76
N GLN A 84 0.13 -9.31 18.09
CA GLN A 84 -1.19 -9.13 17.47
C GLN A 84 -1.80 -7.76 17.81
N LEU A 85 -1.71 -7.34 19.08
CA LEU A 85 -2.17 -6.01 19.48
C LEU A 85 -1.39 -4.89 18.77
N GLY A 86 -0.08 -5.07 18.58
CA GLY A 86 0.74 -4.14 17.81
C GLY A 86 0.26 -4.02 16.36
N GLN A 87 -0.12 -5.13 15.72
CA GLN A 87 -0.70 -5.11 14.37
C GLN A 87 -2.04 -4.38 14.33
N MET A 88 -2.91 -4.58 15.32
CA MET A 88 -4.19 -3.89 15.36
C MET A 88 -4.03 -2.36 15.42
N TYR A 89 -3.08 -1.87 16.22
CA TYR A 89 -2.76 -0.44 16.26
C TYR A 89 -2.11 0.05 14.97
N TRP A 90 -1.29 -0.78 14.32
CA TRP A 90 -0.63 -0.43 13.07
C TRP A 90 -1.60 -0.30 11.89
N TYR A 91 -2.55 -1.23 11.77
CA TYR A 91 -3.54 -1.24 10.69
C TYR A 91 -4.80 -0.45 11.00
N GLY A 92 -4.92 0.12 12.21
CA GLY A 92 -6.08 0.91 12.64
C GLY A 92 -7.29 0.06 13.04
N GLU A 93 -7.14 -1.25 13.17
CA GLU A 93 -8.19 -2.18 13.62
C GLU A 93 -8.52 -1.96 15.11
N ALA A 94 -7.63 -1.31 15.86
CA ALA A 94 -7.87 -0.83 17.22
C ALA A 94 -8.71 0.48 17.29
N GLY A 95 -9.25 0.95 16.16
CA GLY A 95 -10.11 2.13 16.04
C GLY A 95 -9.45 3.29 15.29
N THR A 96 -8.20 3.59 15.61
CA THR A 96 -7.34 4.53 14.87
C THR A 96 -5.91 4.01 14.80
N VAL A 97 -5.16 4.42 13.77
CA VAL A 97 -3.74 4.07 13.65
C VAL A 97 -2.96 4.73 14.80
N ASP A 98 -2.18 3.95 15.54
CA ASP A 98 -1.24 4.42 16.56
C ASP A 98 0.11 3.72 16.39
N GLU A 99 1.00 4.34 15.63
CA GLU A 99 2.32 3.80 15.32
C GLU A 99 3.22 3.70 16.56
N ALA A 100 3.05 4.60 17.53
CA ALA A 100 3.85 4.60 18.75
C ALA A 100 3.46 3.43 19.66
N ALA A 101 2.16 3.19 19.83
CA ALA A 101 1.65 2.04 20.56
C ALA A 101 2.05 0.72 19.88
N ALA A 102 1.92 0.64 18.54
CA ALA A 102 2.34 -0.52 17.76
C ALA A 102 3.84 -0.82 17.98
N LYS A 103 4.71 0.19 17.84
CA LYS A 103 6.15 0.04 18.03
C LYS A 103 6.48 -0.49 19.42
N ALA A 104 5.92 0.11 20.47
CA ALA A 104 6.18 -0.29 21.85
C ALA A 104 5.74 -1.74 22.14
N LEU A 105 4.64 -2.19 21.53
CA LEU A 105 4.16 -3.56 21.66
C LEU A 105 5.04 -4.56 20.90
N PHE A 106 5.48 -4.22 19.70
CA PHE A 106 6.42 -5.05 18.96
C PHE A 106 7.78 -5.14 19.64
N GLU A 107 8.31 -4.05 20.21
CA GLU A 107 9.56 -4.05 20.99
C GLU A 107 9.46 -4.99 22.19
N LYS A 108 8.36 -4.91 22.97
CA LYS A 108 8.11 -5.80 24.11
C LYS A 108 8.03 -7.27 23.69
N SER A 109 7.37 -7.54 22.57
CA SER A 109 7.21 -8.89 22.03
C SER A 109 8.53 -9.45 21.49
N ALA A 110 9.28 -8.64 20.74
CA ALA A 110 10.59 -9.00 20.16
C ALA A 110 11.63 -9.25 21.26
N ALA A 111 11.62 -8.46 22.34
CA ALA A 111 12.48 -8.67 23.51
C ALA A 111 12.26 -10.05 24.19
N LYS A 112 11.10 -10.69 23.95
CA LYS A 112 10.78 -12.04 24.41
C LYS A 112 11.00 -13.12 23.35
N GLY A 113 11.70 -12.80 22.26
CA GLY A 113 12.06 -13.75 21.20
C GLY A 113 10.99 -13.93 20.11
N ASN A 114 9.94 -13.11 20.08
CA ASN A 114 8.96 -13.16 18.99
C ASN A 114 9.58 -12.61 17.69
N LYS A 115 9.89 -13.53 16.76
CA LYS A 115 10.50 -13.20 15.47
C LYS A 115 9.57 -12.41 14.55
N VAL A 116 8.25 -12.65 14.65
CA VAL A 116 7.24 -11.91 13.85
C VAL A 116 7.22 -10.45 14.29
N ALA A 117 7.26 -10.18 15.61
CA ALA A 117 7.35 -8.82 16.12
C ALA A 117 8.64 -8.11 15.71
N ALA A 118 9.78 -8.82 15.73
CA ALA A 118 11.05 -8.27 15.25
C ALA A 118 11.00 -7.91 13.75
N GLN A 119 10.36 -8.76 12.93
CA GLN A 119 10.12 -8.45 11.52
C GLN A 119 9.17 -7.26 11.33
N SER A 120 8.10 -7.16 12.14
CA SER A 120 7.19 -6.00 12.11
C SER A 120 7.94 -4.70 12.38
N LEU A 121 8.90 -4.67 13.31
CA LEU A 121 9.71 -3.47 13.57
C LEU A 121 10.52 -3.05 12.33
N VAL A 122 11.13 -4.01 11.62
CA VAL A 122 11.86 -3.72 10.37
C VAL A 122 10.93 -3.12 9.32
N VAL A 123 9.72 -3.66 9.16
CA VAL A 123 8.72 -3.12 8.23
C VAL A 123 8.26 -1.73 8.65
N MET A 124 8.09 -1.47 9.94
CA MET A 124 7.75 -0.13 10.44
C MET A 124 8.85 0.88 10.15
N GLU A 125 10.11 0.52 10.38
CA GLU A 125 11.27 1.35 10.05
C GLU A 125 11.35 1.63 8.54
N GLU A 126 11.17 0.61 7.71
CA GLU A 126 11.09 0.76 6.25
C GLU A 126 9.98 1.76 5.88
N ARG A 127 8.78 1.61 6.46
CA ARG A 127 7.66 2.53 6.21
C ARG A 127 7.97 3.96 6.66
N VAL A 128 8.68 4.17 7.76
CA VAL A 128 9.10 5.51 8.20
C VAL A 128 10.02 6.15 7.16
N THR A 129 11.01 5.39 6.66
CA THR A 129 11.91 5.91 5.61
C THR A 129 11.18 6.22 4.30
N LYS A 130 10.12 5.47 4.01
CA LYS A 130 9.29 5.59 2.79
C LYS A 130 8.06 6.48 2.96
N ARG A 131 7.89 7.17 4.10
CA ARG A 131 6.68 7.97 4.38
C ARG A 131 6.41 9.02 3.30
N ALA A 132 7.43 9.70 2.81
CA ALA A 132 7.27 10.71 1.75
C ALA A 132 6.78 10.11 0.43
N GLU A 133 7.25 8.91 0.08
CA GLU A 133 6.80 8.19 -1.12
C GLU A 133 5.36 7.71 -0.96
N ILE A 134 4.97 7.21 0.22
CA ILE A 134 3.57 6.86 0.53
C ILE A 134 2.66 8.09 0.40
N ASP A 135 3.04 9.21 1.00
CA ASP A 135 2.33 10.48 0.93
C ASP A 135 2.16 10.97 -0.52
N TYR A 136 3.17 10.79 -1.36
CA TYR A 136 3.08 11.11 -2.78
C TYR A 136 1.95 10.34 -3.47
N TRP A 137 1.80 9.04 -3.20
CA TRP A 137 0.74 8.24 -3.81
C TRP A 137 -0.66 8.49 -3.20
N ILE A 138 -0.72 9.00 -1.97
CA ILE A 138 -1.99 9.36 -1.32
C ILE A 138 -2.52 10.72 -1.78
N LYS A 139 -1.64 11.70 -2.02
CA LYS A 139 -2.05 13.11 -2.24
C LYS A 139 -1.13 13.95 -3.14
N GLY A 140 -0.01 13.40 -3.62
CA GLY A 140 1.01 14.15 -4.35
C GLY A 140 1.10 13.86 -5.85
N TYR A 141 0.55 12.73 -6.31
CA TYR A 141 0.52 12.38 -7.73
C TYR A 141 -0.38 13.32 -8.53
N ASP A 142 0.19 14.06 -9.47
CA ASP A 142 -0.51 15.08 -10.28
C ASP A 142 -0.93 14.59 -11.68
N GLY A 143 -0.41 13.43 -12.11
CA GLY A 143 -0.67 12.89 -13.44
C GLY A 143 -0.10 13.74 -14.58
N ALA A 144 0.99 14.48 -14.36
CA ALA A 144 1.60 15.36 -15.37
C ALA A 144 1.91 14.62 -16.69
N GLU A 145 2.24 13.34 -16.64
CA GLU A 145 2.47 12.51 -17.83
C GLU A 145 1.23 12.40 -18.72
N LEU A 146 0.03 12.39 -18.13
CA LEU A 146 -1.27 12.31 -18.80
C LEU A 146 -1.70 13.66 -19.41
N GLN A 147 -0.85 14.69 -19.27
CA GLN A 147 -1.04 16.01 -19.85
C GLN A 147 0.10 16.37 -20.83
N SER A 148 1.02 15.43 -21.08
CA SER A 148 2.23 15.62 -21.88
C SER A 148 2.28 14.69 -23.09
N GLY A 149 3.22 14.92 -24.01
CA GLY A 149 3.45 14.04 -25.15
C GLY A 149 2.17 13.81 -25.99
N GLU A 150 1.79 12.55 -26.17
CA GLU A 150 0.59 12.16 -26.94
C GLU A 150 -0.74 12.63 -26.33
N TYR A 151 -0.74 13.06 -25.06
CA TYR A 151 -1.91 13.62 -24.39
C TYR A 151 -2.00 15.15 -24.52
N ARG A 152 -0.99 15.80 -25.11
CA ARG A 152 -0.96 17.26 -25.22
C ARG A 152 -1.54 17.71 -26.56
N CYS A 153 -2.69 18.39 -26.49
CA CYS A 153 -3.33 19.03 -27.64
C CYS A 153 -3.30 20.57 -27.50
N PRO A 154 -2.32 21.27 -28.13
CA PRO A 154 -2.21 22.72 -28.03
C PRO A 154 -3.46 23.43 -28.51
N SER A 155 -3.98 24.37 -27.71
CA SER A 155 -5.16 25.16 -28.08
C SER A 155 -4.88 25.97 -29.36
N PRO A 156 -5.75 25.88 -30.38
CA PRO A 156 -5.56 26.62 -31.62
C PRO A 156 -5.78 28.12 -31.37
N ARG A 157 -5.00 28.97 -32.02
CA ARG A 157 -5.21 30.42 -32.00
C ARG A 157 -6.26 30.79 -33.04
N ILE A 158 -7.45 31.15 -32.59
CA ILE A 158 -8.58 31.52 -33.44
C ILE A 158 -8.70 33.06 -33.46
N PRO A 159 -8.65 33.73 -34.62
CA PRO A 159 -8.87 35.17 -34.68
C PRO A 159 -10.34 35.52 -34.42
N ALA A 160 -10.65 36.79 -34.16
CA ALA A 160 -12.04 37.21 -33.96
C ALA A 160 -12.88 37.14 -35.25
N VAL A 161 -12.26 37.41 -36.40
CA VAL A 161 -12.90 37.39 -37.73
C VAL A 161 -11.82 37.14 -38.78
N SER A 162 -12.16 36.38 -39.81
CA SER A 162 -11.31 36.22 -40.99
C SER A 162 -11.89 36.95 -42.21
N LYS A 163 -11.03 37.61 -42.97
CA LYS A 163 -11.43 38.48 -44.10
C LYS A 163 -10.97 37.96 -45.45
N VAL A 164 -10.12 36.94 -45.47
CA VAL A 164 -9.52 36.37 -46.68
C VAL A 164 -9.63 34.85 -46.64
N ASN A 165 -9.90 34.23 -47.81
CA ASN A 165 -10.17 32.79 -47.92
C ASN A 165 -9.03 31.93 -47.37
N ASP A 166 -7.78 32.30 -47.63
CA ASP A 166 -6.63 31.56 -47.13
C ASP A 166 -6.57 31.50 -45.60
N GLU A 167 -7.03 32.54 -44.90
CA GLU A 167 -7.09 32.53 -43.43
C GLU A 167 -8.23 31.66 -42.92
N ILE A 168 -9.37 31.68 -43.60
CA ILE A 168 -10.52 30.83 -43.32
C ILE A 168 -10.12 29.36 -43.41
N ASP A 169 -9.46 28.98 -44.50
CA ASP A 169 -8.98 27.62 -44.72
C ASP A 169 -7.94 27.21 -43.67
N ARG A 170 -7.04 28.13 -43.28
CA ARG A 170 -6.06 27.88 -42.20
C ARG A 170 -6.73 27.65 -40.85
N VAL A 171 -7.66 28.51 -40.44
CA VAL A 171 -8.35 28.39 -39.15
C VAL A 171 -9.17 27.10 -39.09
N ASN A 172 -9.88 26.76 -40.18
CA ASN A 172 -10.60 25.48 -40.28
C ASN A 172 -9.66 24.29 -40.08
N LYS A 173 -8.53 24.24 -40.81
CA LYS A 173 -7.53 23.17 -40.68
C LYS A 173 -6.94 23.09 -39.27
N LEU A 174 -6.67 24.23 -38.63
CA LEU A 174 -6.15 24.29 -37.26
C LEU A 174 -7.12 23.67 -36.26
N VAL A 175 -8.41 24.01 -36.35
CA VAL A 175 -9.43 23.48 -35.43
C VAL A 175 -9.72 22.00 -35.71
N THR A 176 -9.77 21.57 -36.97
CA THR A 176 -9.89 20.14 -37.32
C THR A 176 -8.73 19.33 -36.77
N GLY A 177 -7.48 19.76 -37.00
CA GLY A 177 -6.31 19.05 -36.49
C GLY A 177 -6.26 19.02 -34.95
N TRP A 178 -6.70 20.09 -34.30
CA TRP A 178 -6.85 20.09 -32.84
C TRP A 178 -7.94 19.11 -32.37
N GLN A 179 -9.07 19.03 -33.07
CA GLN A 179 -10.18 18.15 -32.72
C GLN A 179 -9.79 16.66 -32.86
N ASP A 180 -9.03 16.32 -33.90
CA ASP A 180 -8.44 14.98 -34.08
C ASP A 180 -7.50 14.62 -32.93
N CYS A 181 -6.62 15.56 -32.54
CA CYS A 181 -5.77 15.39 -31.37
C CYS A 181 -6.60 15.16 -30.10
N TYR A 182 -7.59 16.02 -29.84
CA TYR A 182 -8.44 15.95 -28.65
C TYR A 182 -9.17 14.60 -28.58
N ASN A 183 -9.73 14.12 -29.69
CA ASN A 183 -10.40 12.83 -29.75
C ASN A 183 -9.43 11.68 -29.44
N LYS A 184 -8.22 11.72 -29.99
CA LYS A 184 -7.17 10.72 -29.69
C LYS A 184 -6.78 10.76 -28.21
N MET A 185 -6.58 11.96 -27.64
CA MET A 185 -6.28 12.14 -26.22
C MET A 185 -7.39 11.56 -25.33
N VAL A 186 -8.67 11.84 -25.63
CA VAL A 186 -9.81 11.28 -24.88
C VAL A 186 -9.82 9.76 -24.95
N THR A 187 -9.63 9.18 -26.14
CA THR A 187 -9.52 7.72 -26.29
C THR A 187 -8.36 7.14 -25.49
N ASN A 188 -7.18 7.78 -25.55
CA ASN A 188 -6.01 7.35 -24.79
C ASN A 188 -6.25 7.44 -23.28
N LEU A 189 -6.85 8.53 -22.78
CA LEU A 189 -7.14 8.70 -21.35
C LEU A 189 -8.18 7.68 -20.85
N ASN A 190 -9.17 7.34 -21.67
CA ASN A 190 -10.16 6.31 -21.35
C ASN A 190 -9.54 4.91 -21.35
N ALA A 191 -8.61 4.62 -22.27
CA ALA A 191 -7.88 3.35 -22.30
C ALA A 191 -6.97 3.14 -21.07
N GLN A 192 -6.61 4.22 -20.38
CA GLN A 192 -5.87 4.19 -19.12
C GLN A 192 -6.79 4.01 -17.90
N SER A 193 -8.03 3.56 -18.05
CA SER A 193 -8.98 3.38 -16.93
C SER A 193 -9.13 1.90 -16.55
N PRO A 194 -8.93 1.50 -15.27
CA PRO A 194 -8.33 2.31 -14.20
C PRO A 194 -6.85 2.60 -14.49
N LEU A 195 -6.30 3.66 -13.88
CA LEU A 195 -4.91 4.12 -14.12
C LEU A 195 -3.93 2.95 -14.17
N THR A 196 -3.24 2.79 -15.30
CA THR A 196 -2.23 1.72 -15.48
C THR A 196 -0.97 1.98 -14.66
N LYS A 197 -0.69 3.24 -14.33
CA LYS A 197 0.36 3.60 -13.39
C LYS A 197 -0.05 3.10 -12.01
N LYS A 198 0.68 2.08 -11.55
CA LYS A 198 0.48 1.44 -10.26
C LYS A 198 1.41 2.04 -9.22
N ILE A 199 0.93 2.10 -7.99
CA ILE A 199 1.77 2.31 -6.81
C ILE A 199 2.88 1.24 -6.86
N PRO A 200 4.18 1.61 -6.76
CA PRO A 200 5.27 0.66 -6.73
C PRO A 200 5.05 -0.41 -5.67
N ALA A 201 5.39 -1.66 -5.96
CA ALA A 201 5.07 -2.79 -5.07
C ALA A 201 5.73 -2.66 -3.68
N ASP A 202 6.93 -2.08 -3.64
CA ASP A 202 7.67 -1.78 -2.43
C ASP A 202 7.02 -0.69 -1.57
N ILE A 203 6.25 0.21 -2.18
CA ILE A 203 5.42 1.19 -1.47
C ILE A 203 4.08 0.58 -1.07
N ALA A 204 3.41 -0.12 -1.99
CA ALA A 204 2.10 -0.72 -1.77
C ALA A 204 2.10 -1.70 -0.58
N LYS A 205 3.17 -2.50 -0.41
CA LYS A 205 3.32 -3.42 0.74
C LYS A 205 3.40 -2.71 2.10
N LEU A 206 3.76 -1.42 2.11
CA LEU A 206 3.95 -0.62 3.31
C LEU A 206 2.71 0.20 3.67
N MET A 207 1.71 0.26 2.79
CA MET A 207 0.47 1.00 3.02
C MET A 207 -0.48 0.19 3.89
N ASN A 208 -1.12 0.85 4.86
CA ASN A 208 -2.27 0.24 5.53
C ASN A 208 -3.51 0.29 4.62
N LYS A 209 -4.60 -0.37 5.03
CA LYS A 209 -5.83 -0.43 4.24
C LYS A 209 -6.41 0.96 3.95
N GLN A 210 -6.46 1.85 4.94
CA GLN A 210 -7.03 3.19 4.78
C GLN A 210 -6.21 4.02 3.78
N GLU A 211 -4.89 3.91 3.81
CA GLU A 211 -3.98 4.57 2.88
C GLU A 211 -4.14 4.04 1.46
N ALA A 212 -4.24 2.71 1.31
CA ALA A 212 -4.44 2.08 0.00
C ALA A 212 -5.79 2.49 -0.62
N ASP A 213 -6.86 2.50 0.18
CA ASP A 213 -8.19 2.95 -0.24
C ASP A 213 -8.17 4.46 -0.60
N ALA A 214 -7.51 5.29 0.22
CA ALA A 214 -7.36 6.73 -0.04
C ALA A 214 -6.56 7.01 -1.31
N SER A 215 -5.46 6.29 -1.54
CA SER A 215 -4.66 6.41 -2.75
C SER A 215 -5.45 5.97 -3.99
N ALA A 216 -6.17 4.86 -3.94
CA ALA A 216 -7.01 4.41 -5.06
C ALA A 216 -8.07 5.47 -5.43
N ALA A 217 -8.75 6.04 -4.42
CA ALA A 217 -9.71 7.12 -4.63
C ALA A 217 -9.05 8.38 -5.20
N TYR A 218 -7.88 8.77 -4.67
CA TYR A 218 -7.14 9.94 -5.12
C TYR A 218 -6.66 9.81 -6.57
N LEU A 219 -6.09 8.66 -6.94
CA LEU A 219 -5.63 8.39 -8.30
C LEU A 219 -6.80 8.47 -9.30
N GLU A 220 -7.94 7.89 -8.96
CA GLU A 220 -9.14 8.01 -9.80
C GLU A 220 -9.63 9.46 -9.88
N GLN A 221 -9.61 10.21 -8.77
CA GLN A 221 -9.95 11.63 -8.78
C GLN A 221 -9.03 12.45 -9.69
N VAL A 222 -7.71 12.20 -9.66
CA VAL A 222 -6.74 12.87 -10.55
C VAL A 222 -7.10 12.63 -12.01
N ARG A 223 -7.38 11.38 -12.39
CA ARG A 223 -7.81 11.03 -13.75
C ARG A 223 -9.09 11.77 -14.16
N GLN A 224 -10.09 11.80 -13.27
CA GLN A 224 -11.36 12.50 -13.52
C GLN A 224 -11.15 14.01 -13.68
N ASN A 225 -10.30 14.62 -12.86
CA ASN A 225 -9.98 16.04 -12.96
C ASN A 225 -9.30 16.38 -14.30
N ILE A 226 -8.39 15.53 -14.76
CA ILE A 226 -7.74 15.70 -16.07
C ILE A 226 -8.77 15.58 -17.20
N ALA A 227 -9.65 14.57 -17.15
CA ALA A 227 -10.69 14.36 -18.15
C ALA A 227 -11.70 15.53 -18.20
N GLU A 228 -12.15 16.01 -17.05
CA GLU A 228 -13.09 17.15 -16.99
C GLU A 228 -12.40 18.44 -17.42
N GLY A 229 -11.14 18.68 -17.02
CA GLY A 229 -10.35 19.82 -17.49
C GLY A 229 -10.19 19.85 -19.01
N ALA A 230 -9.88 18.71 -19.62
CA ALA A 230 -9.82 18.55 -21.07
C ALA A 230 -11.17 18.88 -21.75
N LYS A 231 -12.27 18.36 -21.20
CA LYS A 231 -13.63 18.59 -21.71
C LYS A 231 -14.06 20.05 -21.59
N VAL A 232 -13.75 20.72 -20.48
CA VAL A 232 -14.04 22.15 -20.28
C VAL A 232 -13.24 23.00 -21.28
N ASN A 233 -11.94 22.75 -21.42
CA ASN A 233 -11.10 23.44 -22.40
C ASN A 233 -11.61 23.22 -23.84
N SER A 234 -12.05 22.00 -24.17
CA SER A 234 -12.64 21.68 -25.48
C SER A 234 -13.91 22.49 -25.76
N LYS A 235 -14.82 22.60 -24.79
CA LYS A 235 -16.02 23.43 -24.91
C LYS A 235 -15.70 24.90 -25.20
N MET A 236 -14.68 25.45 -24.54
CA MET A 236 -14.25 26.84 -24.76
C MET A 236 -13.73 27.04 -26.19
N ILE A 237 -12.85 26.17 -26.66
CA ILE A 237 -12.28 26.26 -28.03
C ILE A 237 -13.37 26.14 -29.09
N LEU A 238 -14.33 25.22 -28.91
CA LEU A 238 -15.45 25.06 -29.84
C LEU A 238 -16.41 26.26 -29.83
N ALA A 239 -16.58 26.92 -28.68
CA ALA A 239 -17.35 28.15 -28.60
C ALA A 239 -16.63 29.32 -29.31
N ASP A 240 -15.33 29.48 -29.11
CA ASP A 240 -14.52 30.48 -29.82
C ASP A 240 -14.55 30.26 -31.33
N PHE A 241 -14.46 29.00 -31.77
CA PHE A 241 -14.58 28.66 -33.19
C PHE A 241 -15.97 28.97 -33.76
N ALA A 242 -17.03 28.68 -33.02
CA ALA A 242 -18.39 29.03 -33.43
C ALA A 242 -18.58 30.55 -33.55
N ALA A 243 -18.05 31.32 -32.59
CA ALA A 243 -18.07 32.78 -32.65
C ALA A 243 -17.31 33.33 -33.86
N TRP A 244 -16.10 32.81 -34.12
CA TRP A 244 -15.31 33.17 -35.30
C TRP A 244 -16.03 32.87 -36.62
N ARG A 245 -16.66 31.69 -36.75
CA ARG A 245 -17.43 31.33 -37.96
C ARG A 245 -18.57 32.32 -38.20
N ASN A 246 -19.38 32.59 -37.17
CA ASN A 246 -20.49 33.54 -37.26
C ASN A 246 -20.02 34.95 -37.67
N ALA A 247 -18.93 35.44 -37.08
CA ALA A 247 -18.38 36.75 -37.40
C ALA A 247 -17.81 36.82 -38.83
N THR A 248 -17.14 35.75 -39.27
CA THR A 248 -16.55 35.64 -40.61
C THR A 248 -17.61 35.55 -41.70
N GLU A 249 -18.65 34.73 -41.51
CA GLU A 249 -19.78 34.64 -42.42
C GLU A 249 -20.53 35.99 -42.53
N ALA A 250 -20.74 36.67 -41.40
CA ALA A 250 -21.34 38.00 -41.39
C ALA A 250 -20.51 39.02 -42.20
N PHE A 251 -19.17 39.02 -42.03
CA PHE A 251 -18.28 39.90 -42.79
C PHE A 251 -18.35 39.63 -44.29
N ILE A 252 -18.28 38.36 -44.71
CA ILE A 252 -18.35 37.95 -46.13
C ILE A 252 -19.67 38.40 -46.75
N ASN A 253 -20.79 38.14 -46.07
CA ASN A 253 -22.11 38.51 -46.55
C ASN A 253 -22.25 40.04 -46.70
N GLN A 254 -21.77 40.81 -45.72
CA GLN A 254 -21.79 42.26 -45.79
C GLN A 254 -20.89 42.79 -46.93
N HIS A 255 -19.68 42.24 -47.07
CA HIS A 255 -18.74 42.64 -48.11
C HIS A 255 -19.31 42.35 -49.52
N ASN A 256 -19.84 41.15 -49.73
CA ASN A 256 -20.46 40.76 -51.00
C ASN A 256 -21.67 41.63 -51.36
N ALA A 257 -22.49 42.01 -50.37
CA ALA A 257 -23.60 42.93 -50.58
C ALA A 257 -23.15 44.33 -51.02
N VAL A 258 -22.05 44.84 -50.46
CA VAL A 258 -21.46 46.14 -50.85
C VAL A 258 -20.91 46.07 -52.27
N VAL A 259 -20.13 45.03 -52.60
CA VAL A 259 -19.59 44.83 -53.96
C VAL A 259 -20.71 44.75 -54.99
N LYS A 260 -21.77 43.98 -54.72
CA LYS A 260 -22.93 43.87 -55.62
C LYS A 260 -23.66 45.20 -55.83
N LYS A 261 -23.77 46.04 -54.79
CA LYS A 261 -24.36 47.38 -54.90
C LYS A 261 -23.48 48.35 -55.70
N ALA A 262 -22.16 48.20 -55.66
CA ALA A 262 -21.23 49.04 -56.40
C ALA A 262 -21.11 48.68 -57.89
N SER A 263 -21.50 47.46 -58.26
CA SER A 263 -21.45 46.94 -59.64
C SER A 263 -22.77 47.10 -60.43
N ASN A 264 -23.81 47.69 -59.82
CA ASN A 264 -25.11 48.00 -60.41
C ASN A 264 -25.31 49.51 -60.53
#